data_AF-A0A1G9LVI7-F1
#
_entry.id   AF-A0A1G9LVI7-F1
#
_cell.length_a   1.000
_cell.length_b   1.000
_cell.length_c   1.000
_cell.angle_alpha   90.00
_cell.angle_beta   90.00
_cell.angle_gamma   90.00
#
_symmetry.space_group_name_H-M   'P 1'
#
loop_
_entity.id
_entity.type
_entity.pdbx_description
1 polymer ?
#
loop_
_entity_poly.entity_id
_entity_poly.type
_entity_poly.pdbx_seq_one_letter_code
_entity_poly.pdbx_strand_id
1 'polypeptide(L)'
;MMNQSTLNKLIEMRLTALADAFRNQMNDPKMKDMPFDDRLGMLVDIEYTSRKNNRLRRLIRKAEFEQPDASIMDINYCSGRKLNKSLIQQLATCEYITEHRNIFITGATGGGKSYLACAFGMEACKQYYSVKYVRLPDLLLDLEIARSEGCYKKTMEKYTKPMLLILDEWLLLKLPEAESKDI
;
A
#
# COMPACT_ATOMS: atom_id res chain seq x y z
N MET A 1 37.37 14.62 -13.09
CA MET A 1 36.70 13.90 -14.20
C MET A 1 36.09 12.56 -13.79
N MET A 2 36.78 11.73 -12.98
CA MET A 2 36.29 10.39 -12.60
C MET A 2 34.95 10.41 -11.81
N ASN A 3 34.77 11.36 -10.89
CA ASN A 3 33.56 11.43 -10.05
C ASN A 3 32.28 11.80 -10.82
N GLN A 4 32.39 12.61 -11.88
CA GLN A 4 31.23 12.97 -12.70
C GLN A 4 30.76 11.79 -13.58
N SER A 5 31.71 11.02 -14.13
CA SER A 5 31.39 9.78 -14.86
C SER A 5 30.69 8.77 -13.94
N THR A 6 31.18 8.61 -12.70
CA THR A 6 30.54 7.73 -11.71
C THR A 6 29.12 8.20 -11.38
N LEU A 7 28.90 9.49 -11.12
CA LEU A 7 27.56 10.03 -10.86
C LEU A 7 26.59 9.78 -12.01
N ASN A 8 27.03 9.97 -13.26
CA ASN A 8 26.20 9.71 -14.43
C ASN A 8 25.82 8.21 -14.52
N LYS A 9 26.77 7.30 -14.31
CA LYS A 9 26.51 5.85 -14.28
C LYS A 9 25.54 5.46 -13.17
N LEU A 10 25.66 6.05 -11.98
CA LEU A 10 24.72 5.82 -10.88
C LEU A 10 23.29 6.21 -11.26
N ILE A 11 23.13 7.38 -11.91
CA ILE A 11 21.82 7.85 -12.39
C ILE A 11 21.26 6.92 -13.48
N GLU A 12 22.08 6.50 -14.44
CA GLU A 12 21.68 5.56 -15.50
C GLU A 12 21.23 4.20 -14.93
N MET A 13 21.89 3.71 -13.87
CA MET A 13 21.48 2.51 -13.12
C MET A 13 20.27 2.73 -12.20
N ARG A 14 19.67 3.94 -12.22
CA ARG A 14 18.56 4.37 -11.35
C ARG A 14 18.92 4.35 -9.86
N LEU A 15 20.18 4.55 -9.51
CA LEU A 15 20.68 4.70 -8.14
C LEU A 15 20.74 6.19 -7.76
N THR A 16 19.62 6.89 -7.93
CA THR A 16 19.58 8.36 -7.86
C THR A 16 19.81 8.88 -6.45
N ALA A 17 19.26 8.22 -5.42
CA ALA A 17 19.48 8.64 -4.04
C ALA A 17 20.93 8.37 -3.60
N LEU A 18 21.52 7.27 -4.09
CA LEU A 18 22.96 7.01 -3.94
C LEU A 18 23.80 8.13 -4.57
N ALA A 19 23.49 8.52 -5.81
CA ALA A 19 24.23 9.57 -6.52
C ALA A 19 24.19 10.91 -5.77
N ASP A 20 23.02 11.30 -5.27
CA ASP A 20 22.87 12.52 -4.47
C ASP A 20 23.64 12.43 -3.14
N ALA A 21 23.54 11.30 -2.45
CA ALA A 21 24.29 11.06 -1.20
C ALA A 21 25.81 11.07 -1.44
N PHE A 22 26.27 10.48 -2.54
CA PHE A 22 27.69 10.46 -2.91
C PHE A 22 28.20 11.88 -3.19
N ARG A 23 27.41 12.69 -3.90
CA ARG A 23 27.72 14.11 -4.13
C ARG A 23 27.82 14.89 -2.81
N ASN A 24 26.90 14.66 -1.88
CA ASN A 24 26.93 15.31 -0.57
C ASN A 24 28.15 14.88 0.26
N GLN A 25 28.44 13.58 0.27
CA GLN A 25 29.57 13.01 0.99
C GLN A 25 30.93 13.54 0.47
N MET A 26 31.07 13.75 -0.84
CA MET A 26 32.27 14.36 -1.43
C MET A 26 32.53 15.79 -0.96
N ASN A 27 31.46 16.53 -0.63
CA ASN A 27 31.54 17.93 -0.23
C ASN A 27 31.63 18.10 1.30
N ASP A 28 31.51 17.02 2.08
CA ASP A 28 31.56 17.06 3.54
C ASP A 28 32.99 16.74 4.04
N PRO A 29 33.69 17.70 4.66
CA PRO A 29 35.02 17.47 5.22
C PRO A 29 35.06 16.36 6.27
N LYS A 30 33.98 16.16 7.04
CA LYS A 30 33.91 15.15 8.11
C LYS A 30 33.95 13.72 7.56
N MET A 31 33.58 13.53 6.30
CA MET A 31 33.56 12.23 5.66
C MET A 31 34.97 11.74 5.30
N LYS A 32 35.98 12.62 5.29
CA LYS A 32 37.36 12.25 4.96
C LYS A 32 38.00 11.35 6.02
N ASP A 33 37.63 11.54 7.28
CA ASP A 33 38.19 10.79 8.41
C ASP A 33 37.47 9.45 8.66
N MET A 34 36.36 9.20 7.96
CA MET A 34 35.61 7.96 8.05
C MET A 34 36.24 6.85 7.17
N PRO A 35 36.28 5.58 7.61
CA PRO A 35 36.66 4.46 6.76
C PRO A 35 35.81 4.38 5.47
N PHE A 36 36.41 3.86 4.39
CA PHE A 36 35.69 3.73 3.11
C PHE A 36 34.47 2.82 3.22
N ASP A 37 34.57 1.71 3.94
CA ASP A 37 33.49 0.73 4.06
C ASP A 37 32.27 1.33 4.76
N ASP A 38 32.48 2.13 5.81
CA ASP A 38 31.41 2.85 6.52
C ASP A 38 30.72 3.85 5.59
N ARG A 39 31.52 4.63 4.86
CA ARG A 39 31.00 5.58 3.86
C ARG A 39 30.16 4.89 2.80
N LEU A 40 30.65 3.78 2.26
CA LEU A 40 29.95 3.01 1.25
C LEU A 40 28.67 2.40 1.82
N GLY A 41 28.71 1.87 3.05
CA GLY A 41 27.55 1.36 3.77
C GLY A 41 26.43 2.42 3.86
N MET A 42 26.77 3.64 4.28
CA MET A 42 25.81 4.75 4.36
C MET A 42 25.16 5.06 3.00
N LEU A 43 25.94 5.08 1.91
CA LEU A 43 25.41 5.32 0.57
C LEU A 43 24.43 4.23 0.12
N VAL A 44 24.78 2.98 0.38
CA VAL A 44 23.95 1.81 0.05
C VAL A 44 22.65 1.84 0.87
N ASP A 45 22.73 2.15 2.16
CA ASP A 45 21.56 2.23 3.05
C ASP A 45 20.56 3.31 2.62
N ILE A 46 21.06 4.47 2.19
CA ILE A 46 20.22 5.57 1.68
C ILE A 46 19.44 5.11 0.44
N GLU A 47 20.12 4.48 -0.52
CA GLU A 47 19.50 4.00 -1.75
C GLU A 47 18.52 2.85 -1.47
N TYR A 48 18.90 1.90 -0.64
CA TYR A 48 18.07 0.78 -0.24
C TYR A 48 16.77 1.26 0.44
N THR A 49 16.89 2.19 1.39
CA THR A 49 15.75 2.80 2.09
C THR A 49 14.87 3.60 1.13
N SER A 50 15.47 4.39 0.23
CA SER A 50 14.75 5.13 -0.80
C SER A 50 13.92 4.20 -1.70
N ARG A 51 14.49 3.07 -2.14
CA ARG A 51 13.78 2.07 -2.95
C ARG A 51 12.62 1.43 -2.20
N LYS A 52 12.83 1.07 -0.93
CA LYS A 52 11.77 0.52 -0.05
C LYS A 52 10.62 1.50 0.12
N ASN A 53 10.93 2.78 0.36
CA ASN A 53 9.93 3.85 0.52
C ASN A 53 9.17 4.11 -0.79
N ASN A 54 9.88 4.14 -1.93
CA ASN A 54 9.24 4.34 -3.23
C ASN A 54 8.33 3.16 -3.61
N ARG A 55 8.73 1.92 -3.30
CA ARG A 55 7.87 0.74 -3.45
C ARG A 55 6.60 0.87 -2.61
N LEU A 56 6.73 1.23 -1.33
CA LEU A 56 5.60 1.42 -0.42
C LEU A 56 4.64 2.50 -0.93
N ARG A 57 5.15 3.70 -1.25
CA ARG A 57 4.35 4.82 -1.79
C ARG A 57 3.58 4.41 -3.04
N ARG A 58 4.21 3.64 -3.93
CA ARG A 58 3.56 3.14 -5.15
C ARG A 58 2.43 2.16 -4.83
N LEU A 59 2.59 1.29 -3.83
CA LEU A 59 1.53 0.36 -3.41
C LEU A 59 0.34 1.12 -2.81
N ILE A 60 0.60 2.05 -1.89
CA ILE A 60 -0.43 2.90 -1.28
C ILE A 60 -1.19 3.69 -2.37
N ARG A 61 -0.47 4.31 -3.32
CA ARG A 61 -1.11 5.05 -4.41
C ARG A 61 -1.97 4.15 -5.31
N LYS A 62 -1.54 2.92 -5.58
CA LYS A 62 -2.30 1.95 -6.39
C LYS A 62 -3.52 1.41 -5.65
N ALA A 63 -3.49 1.40 -4.33
CA ALA A 63 -4.60 0.93 -3.52
C ALA A 63 -5.83 1.84 -3.62
N GLU A 64 -5.63 3.13 -3.88
CA GLU A 64 -6.74 4.12 -4.03
C GLU A 64 -7.66 4.14 -2.80
N PHE A 65 -7.06 4.15 -1.60
CA PHE A 65 -7.82 4.24 -0.35
C PHE A 65 -8.63 5.54 -0.28
N GLU A 66 -9.89 5.44 0.16
CA GLU A 66 -10.72 6.61 0.50
C GLU A 66 -10.08 7.44 1.62
N GLN A 67 -9.44 6.77 2.58
CA GLN A 67 -8.79 7.39 3.75
C GLN A 67 -7.31 6.99 3.79
N PRO A 68 -6.44 7.65 2.99
CA PRO A 68 -5.03 7.29 2.86
C PRO A 68 -4.20 7.52 4.13
N ASP A 69 -4.70 8.34 5.06
CA ASP A 69 -4.06 8.60 6.36
C ASP A 69 -4.51 7.63 7.47
N ALA A 70 -5.35 6.64 7.14
CA ALA A 70 -5.82 5.67 8.12
C ALA A 70 -4.68 4.81 8.69
N SER A 71 -4.70 4.62 10.00
CA SER A 71 -3.62 3.98 10.76
C SER A 71 -4.20 3.16 11.91
N ILE A 72 -3.63 1.97 12.14
CA ILE A 72 -4.02 1.13 13.28
C ILE A 72 -3.74 1.83 14.62
N MET A 73 -2.71 2.68 14.65
CA MET A 73 -2.29 3.41 15.87
C MET A 73 -3.31 4.45 16.31
N ASP A 74 -4.06 5.02 15.37
CA ASP A 74 -5.03 6.10 15.62
C ASP A 74 -6.45 5.57 15.83
N ILE A 75 -6.62 4.24 15.91
CA ILE A 75 -7.91 3.63 16.24
C ILE A 75 -8.30 4.01 17.66
N ASN A 76 -9.43 4.69 17.78
CA ASN A 76 -10.04 4.99 19.07
C ASN A 76 -10.75 3.73 19.64
N TYR A 77 -10.27 3.26 20.80
CA TYR A 77 -10.80 2.11 21.55
C TYR A 77 -11.75 2.48 22.70
N CYS A 78 -12.35 3.69 22.71
CA CYS A 78 -13.31 4.10 23.73
C CYS A 78 -14.39 3.03 23.99
N SER A 79 -14.79 2.92 25.25
CA SER A 79 -15.65 1.85 25.80
C SER A 79 -16.97 1.64 25.05
N GLY A 80 -17.50 2.65 24.36
CA GLY A 80 -18.72 2.54 23.55
C GLY A 80 -18.59 1.73 22.25
N ARG A 81 -17.38 1.56 21.69
CA ARG A 81 -17.19 0.89 20.39
C ARG A 81 -17.06 -0.63 20.50
N LYS A 82 -16.79 -1.17 21.69
CA LYS A 82 -16.61 -2.61 21.96
C LYS A 82 -15.59 -3.30 21.01
N LEU A 83 -14.58 -2.56 20.55
CA LEU A 83 -13.52 -3.10 19.70
C LEU A 83 -12.56 -3.96 20.53
N ASN A 84 -12.26 -5.16 20.04
CA ASN A 84 -11.23 -6.01 20.65
C ASN A 84 -9.84 -5.57 20.14
N LYS A 85 -9.07 -4.89 21.00
CA LYS A 85 -7.72 -4.41 20.68
C LYS A 85 -6.75 -5.53 20.32
N SER A 86 -6.82 -6.66 21.02
CA SER A 86 -5.96 -7.82 20.73
C SER A 86 -6.23 -8.38 19.33
N LEU A 87 -7.51 -8.48 18.95
CA LEU A 87 -7.88 -8.95 17.62
C LEU A 87 -7.41 -7.97 16.54
N ILE A 88 -7.59 -6.66 16.74
CA ILE A 88 -7.12 -5.65 15.78
C ILE A 88 -5.61 -5.72 15.59
N GLN A 89 -4.84 -5.88 16.69
CA GLN A 89 -3.39 -6.06 16.61
C GLN A 89 -3.00 -7.34 15.89
N GLN A 90 -3.71 -8.45 16.12
CA GLN A 90 -3.48 -9.70 15.39
C GLN A 90 -3.76 -9.51 13.89
N LEU A 91 -4.88 -8.90 13.52
CA LEU A 91 -5.22 -8.66 12.11
C LEU A 91 -4.24 -7.69 11.43
N ALA A 92 -3.70 -6.73 12.17
CA ALA A 92 -2.66 -5.80 11.68
C ALA A 92 -1.33 -6.50 11.31
N THR A 93 -1.11 -7.74 11.76
CA THR A 93 0.02 -8.56 11.30
C THR A 93 -0.14 -9.08 9.87
N CYS A 94 -1.33 -8.93 9.27
CA CYS A 94 -1.63 -9.36 7.90
C CYS A 94 -1.53 -10.88 7.65
N GLU A 95 -1.36 -11.72 8.68
CA GLU A 95 -1.27 -13.18 8.55
C GLU A 95 -2.54 -13.78 7.90
N TYR A 96 -3.70 -13.15 8.11
CA TYR A 96 -4.95 -13.53 7.44
C TYR A 96 -4.86 -13.49 5.91
N ILE A 97 -4.01 -12.64 5.32
CA ILE A 97 -3.81 -12.55 3.87
C ILE A 97 -3.07 -13.80 3.38
N THR A 98 -2.01 -14.20 4.08
CA THR A 98 -1.22 -15.40 3.74
C THR A 98 -1.98 -16.70 4.01
N GLU A 99 -2.91 -16.69 4.97
CA GLU A 99 -3.82 -17.79 5.24
C GLU A 99 -5.08 -17.80 4.36
N HIS A 100 -5.22 -16.86 3.42
CA HIS A 100 -6.38 -16.71 2.55
C HIS A 100 -7.72 -16.61 3.31
N ARG A 101 -7.72 -15.93 4.46
CA ARG A 101 -8.92 -15.66 5.26
C ARG A 101 -9.52 -14.30 4.94
N ASN A 102 -10.84 -14.24 4.95
CA ASN A 102 -11.58 -12.99 4.75
C ASN A 102 -11.89 -12.30 6.09
N ILE A 103 -11.86 -10.97 6.08
CA ILE A 103 -12.31 -10.14 7.21
C ILE A 103 -13.63 -9.50 6.84
N PHE A 104 -14.63 -9.68 7.70
CA PHE A 104 -15.89 -8.94 7.62
C PHE A 104 -15.95 -7.93 8.76
N ILE A 105 -16.11 -6.65 8.40
CA ILE A 105 -16.25 -5.55 9.37
C ILE A 105 -17.71 -5.14 9.40
N THR A 106 -18.39 -5.41 10.51
CA THR A 106 -19.82 -5.11 10.70
C THR A 106 -20.03 -4.07 11.79
N GLY A 107 -21.13 -3.34 11.71
CA GLY A 107 -21.48 -2.29 12.69
C GLY A 107 -22.29 -1.16 12.08
N ALA A 108 -22.78 -0.26 12.94
CA ALA A 108 -23.59 0.89 12.52
C ALA A 108 -22.87 1.80 11.51
N THR A 109 -23.65 2.51 10.70
CA THR A 109 -23.14 3.59 9.83
C THR A 109 -22.42 4.64 10.66
N GLY A 110 -21.29 5.16 10.17
CA GLY A 110 -20.44 6.07 10.95
C GLY A 110 -19.56 5.40 12.02
N GLY A 111 -19.64 4.07 12.22
CA GLY A 111 -18.85 3.34 13.21
C GLY A 111 -17.35 3.18 12.89
N GLY A 112 -16.85 3.78 11.80
CA GLY A 112 -15.45 3.71 11.37
C GLY A 112 -15.06 2.42 10.64
N LYS A 113 -16.00 1.76 9.96
CA LYS A 113 -15.74 0.53 9.19
C LYS A 113 -14.76 0.78 8.03
N SER A 114 -15.04 1.81 7.23
CA SER A 114 -14.18 2.26 6.14
C SER A 114 -12.78 2.63 6.62
N TYR A 115 -12.69 3.30 7.79
CA TYR A 115 -11.41 3.62 8.43
C TYR A 115 -10.63 2.37 8.80
N LEU A 116 -11.27 1.39 9.46
CA LEU A 116 -10.62 0.12 9.81
C LEU A 116 -10.15 -0.64 8.58
N ALA A 117 -10.98 -0.68 7.53
CA ALA A 117 -10.61 -1.30 6.26
C ALA A 117 -9.37 -0.65 5.65
N CYS A 118 -9.34 0.69 5.55
CA CYS A 118 -8.17 1.43 5.06
C CYS A 118 -6.94 1.24 5.96
N ALA A 119 -7.10 1.21 7.29
CA ALA A 119 -6.00 0.98 8.22
C ALA A 119 -5.39 -0.42 8.06
N PHE A 120 -6.20 -1.47 7.90
CA PHE A 120 -5.68 -2.81 7.58
C PHE A 120 -5.02 -2.85 6.20
N GLY A 121 -5.59 -2.17 5.20
CA GLY A 121 -4.98 -2.03 3.88
C GLY A 121 -3.62 -1.31 3.92
N MET A 122 -3.47 -0.34 4.81
CA MET A 122 -2.20 0.37 5.03
C MET A 122 -1.14 -0.56 5.64
N GLU A 123 -1.50 -1.37 6.63
CA GLU A 123 -0.58 -2.38 7.18
C GLU A 123 -0.18 -3.42 6.13
N ALA A 124 -1.12 -3.85 5.29
CA ALA A 124 -0.81 -4.75 4.18
C ALA A 124 0.18 -4.11 3.18
N CYS A 125 0.01 -2.81 2.86
CA CYS A 125 0.96 -2.07 2.03
C CYS A 125 2.35 -2.00 2.68
N LYS A 126 2.44 -1.79 4.00
CA LYS A 126 3.71 -1.76 4.75
C LYS A 126 4.45 -3.09 4.70
N GLN A 127 3.72 -4.21 4.61
CA GLN A 127 4.27 -5.54 4.36
C GLN A 127 4.51 -5.84 2.86
N TYR A 128 4.38 -4.83 2.01
CA TYR A 128 4.55 -4.89 0.56
C TYR A 128 3.56 -5.77 -0.21
N TYR A 129 2.39 -6.03 0.37
CA TYR A 129 1.28 -6.64 -0.33
C TYR A 129 0.59 -5.65 -1.26
N SER A 130 0.16 -6.12 -2.43
CA SER A 130 -0.68 -5.33 -3.33
C SER A 130 -2.09 -5.28 -2.79
N VAL A 131 -2.62 -4.07 -2.64
CA VAL A 131 -3.96 -3.83 -2.13
C VAL A 131 -4.76 -3.07 -3.18
N LYS A 132 -6.06 -3.31 -3.25
CA LYS A 132 -7.01 -2.48 -3.98
C LYS A 132 -8.22 -2.21 -3.10
N TYR A 133 -8.53 -0.94 -2.90
CA TYR A 133 -9.76 -0.48 -2.31
C TYR A 133 -10.74 -0.10 -3.42
N VAL A 134 -12.01 -0.44 -3.23
CA VAL A 134 -13.10 -0.02 -4.10
C VAL A 134 -14.41 -0.10 -3.32
N ARG A 135 -15.33 0.84 -3.57
CA ARG A 135 -16.70 0.71 -3.07
C ARG A 135 -17.44 -0.28 -3.95
N LEU A 136 -18.25 -1.15 -3.35
CA LEU A 136 -18.95 -2.19 -4.11
C LEU A 136 -19.79 -1.62 -5.28
N PRO A 137 -20.55 -0.51 -5.13
CA PRO A 137 -21.29 0.08 -6.25
C PRO A 137 -20.38 0.48 -7.42
N ASP A 138 -19.20 1.04 -7.15
CA ASP A 138 -18.25 1.48 -8.18
C ASP A 138 -17.64 0.27 -8.91
N LEU A 139 -17.36 -0.82 -8.19
CA LEU A 139 -16.88 -2.07 -8.80
C LEU A 139 -17.93 -2.64 -9.75
N LEU A 140 -19.19 -2.68 -9.35
CA LEU A 140 -20.28 -3.25 -10.15
C LEU A 140 -20.50 -2.44 -11.43
N LEU A 141 -20.48 -1.10 -11.32
CA LEU A 141 -20.55 -0.21 -12.47
C LEU A 141 -19.37 -0.41 -13.43
N ASP A 142 -18.14 -0.52 -12.89
CA ASP A 142 -16.94 -0.81 -13.68
C ASP A 142 -17.08 -2.13 -14.45
N LEU A 143 -17.66 -3.16 -13.83
CA LEU A 143 -17.89 -4.46 -14.48
C LEU A 143 -19.01 -4.41 -15.53
N GLU A 144 -20.08 -3.66 -15.29
CA GLU A 144 -21.17 -3.45 -16.26
C GLU A 144 -20.66 -2.76 -17.53
N ILE A 145 -19.93 -1.65 -17.38
CA ILE A 145 -19.31 -0.92 -18.50
C ILE A 145 -18.33 -1.84 -19.24
N ALA A 146 -17.52 -2.61 -18.50
CA ALA A 146 -16.55 -3.48 -19.13
C ALA A 146 -17.18 -4.62 -19.95
N ARG A 147 -18.41 -5.04 -19.61
CA ARG A 147 -19.17 -5.99 -20.44
C ARG A 147 -19.67 -5.35 -21.72
N SER A 148 -20.23 -4.14 -21.64
CA SER A 148 -20.78 -3.45 -22.82
C SER A 148 -19.68 -3.09 -23.83
N GLU A 149 -18.47 -2.78 -23.34
CA GLU A 149 -17.31 -2.44 -24.16
C GLU A 149 -16.43 -3.65 -24.56
N GLY A 150 -16.76 -4.86 -24.10
CA GLY A 150 -15.98 -6.07 -24.39
C GLY A 150 -14.60 -6.13 -23.72
N CYS A 151 -14.34 -5.30 -22.70
CA CYS A 151 -13.08 -5.24 -21.97
C CYS A 151 -13.10 -5.93 -20.59
N TYR A 152 -14.17 -6.67 -20.28
CA TYR A 152 -14.44 -7.33 -18.98
C TYR A 152 -13.23 -8.05 -18.37
N LYS A 153 -12.52 -8.89 -19.13
CA LYS A 153 -11.35 -9.63 -18.62
C LYS A 153 -10.25 -8.70 -18.08
N LYS A 154 -9.98 -7.60 -18.78
CA LYS A 154 -8.98 -6.61 -18.39
C LYS A 154 -9.41 -5.86 -17.12
N THR A 155 -10.68 -5.52 -17.01
CA THR A 155 -11.24 -4.87 -15.81
C THR A 155 -11.27 -5.81 -14.62
N MET A 156 -11.62 -7.09 -14.81
CA MET A 156 -11.59 -8.10 -13.75
C MET A 156 -10.17 -8.31 -13.19
N GLU A 157 -9.14 -8.24 -14.03
CA GLU A 157 -7.74 -8.29 -13.59
C GLU A 157 -7.36 -7.14 -12.62
N LYS A 158 -8.04 -5.98 -12.69
CA LYS A 158 -7.85 -4.86 -11.74
C LYS A 158 -8.17 -5.27 -10.30
N TYR A 159 -9.17 -6.14 -10.13
CA TYR A 159 -9.72 -6.55 -8.85
C TYR A 159 -9.19 -7.90 -8.35
N THR A 160 -8.73 -8.77 -9.26
CA THR A 160 -8.25 -10.13 -8.93
C THR A 160 -6.73 -10.25 -8.76
N LYS A 161 -5.93 -9.35 -9.37
CA LYS A 161 -4.46 -9.34 -9.22
C LYS A 161 -3.93 -8.84 -7.86
N PRO A 162 -4.57 -7.87 -7.17
CA PRO A 162 -4.16 -7.48 -5.83
C PRO A 162 -4.23 -8.68 -4.87
N MET A 163 -3.30 -8.78 -3.91
CA MET A 163 -3.37 -9.83 -2.89
C MET A 163 -4.44 -9.57 -1.84
N LEU A 164 -4.81 -8.30 -1.64
CA LEU A 164 -5.93 -7.90 -0.82
C LEU A 164 -6.87 -7.01 -1.64
N LEU A 165 -8.11 -7.45 -1.79
CA LEU A 165 -9.21 -6.63 -2.29
C LEU A 165 -10.06 -6.19 -1.10
N ILE A 166 -10.24 -4.89 -0.95
CA ILE A 166 -11.09 -4.29 0.07
C ILE A 166 -12.34 -3.78 -0.64
N LEU A 167 -13.49 -4.31 -0.21
CA LEU A 167 -14.80 -3.97 -0.74
C LEU A 167 -15.54 -3.21 0.35
N ASP A 168 -15.65 -1.89 0.19
CA ASP A 168 -16.42 -1.06 1.11
C ASP A 168 -17.88 -0.94 0.63
N GLU A 169 -18.76 -0.53 1.54
CA GLU A 169 -20.20 -0.39 1.27
C GLU A 169 -20.87 -1.69 0.78
N TRP A 170 -20.40 -2.80 1.31
CA TRP A 170 -20.91 -4.13 1.00
C TRP A 170 -22.41 -4.26 1.26
N LEU A 171 -23.18 -4.57 0.21
CA LEU A 171 -24.62 -4.87 0.24
C LEU A 171 -25.50 -3.81 0.93
N LEU A 172 -25.17 -2.52 0.80
CA LEU A 172 -26.07 -1.44 1.23
C LEU A 172 -27.37 -1.38 0.41
N LEU A 173 -27.37 -1.95 -0.80
CA LEU A 173 -28.52 -2.03 -1.70
C LEU A 173 -28.74 -3.48 -2.13
N LYS A 174 -29.99 -3.82 -2.44
CA LYS A 174 -30.33 -5.13 -3.01
C LYS A 174 -29.79 -5.21 -4.43
N LEU A 175 -28.97 -6.21 -4.70
CA LEU A 175 -28.37 -6.43 -6.01
C LEU A 175 -29.38 -7.07 -6.98
N PRO A 176 -29.41 -6.64 -8.25
CA PRO A 176 -29.99 -7.40 -9.36
C PRO A 176 -29.30 -8.77 -9.53
N GLU A 177 -30.02 -9.76 -10.09
CA GLU A 177 -29.46 -11.11 -10.31
C GLU A 177 -28.16 -11.13 -11.13
N ALA A 178 -28.03 -10.22 -12.11
CA ALA A 178 -26.84 -10.13 -12.95
C ALA A 178 -25.59 -9.76 -12.13
N GLU A 179 -25.70 -8.76 -11.25
CA GLU A 179 -24.63 -8.29 -10.37
C GLU A 179 -24.33 -9.29 -9.24
N SER A 180 -25.33 -10.05 -8.79
CA SER A 180 -25.12 -11.06 -7.75
C SER A 180 -24.16 -12.19 -8.16
N LYS A 181 -23.96 -12.40 -9.47
CA LYS A 181 -23.01 -13.41 -10.00
C LYS A 181 -21.57 -12.90 -10.08
N ASP A 182 -21.35 -11.60 -9.91
CA ASP A 182 -20.02 -10.98 -9.94
C ASP A 182 -19.31 -10.97 -8.60
N ILE A 183 -20.04 -11.30 -7.54
CA ILE A 183 -19.60 -11.27 -6.14
C ILE A 183 -19.47 -12.69 -5.61
#